data_AF-A0A7J9ZWX1-F1
#
_entry.id   AF-A0A7J9ZWX1-F1
#
_cell.length_a   1.000
_cell.length_b   1.000
_cell.length_c   1.000
_cell.angle_alpha   90.00
_cell.angle_beta   90.00
_cell.angle_gamma   90.00
#
_symmetry.space_group_name_H-M   'P 1'
#
loop_
_entity.id
_entity.type
_entity.pdbx_description
1 polymer ?
#
loop_
_entity_poly.entity_id
_entity_poly.type
_entity_poly.pdbx_seq_one_letter_code
_entity_poly.pdbx_strand_id
1 'polypeptide(L)'
;MNYANDRPYDLGHPRHVDQVACDFPELRLVSVLGGWPWVNEMVASLRRHPNLYVDTAAHRPRHFGTKGSGWEQFLQFGNTLLQDKIMVGLSWFLLGDSFETLIDEYRALPLKDTVKEKWLYHNAARFFRVD
;
A
#
# COMPACT_ATOMS: atom_id res chain seq x y z
N MET A 1 9.46 -1.58 -5.35
CA MET A 1 10.68 -2.06 -6.03
C MET A 1 10.86 -1.19 -7.26
N ASN A 2 12.07 -0.74 -7.56
CA ASN A 2 12.31 -0.21 -8.90
C ASN A 2 12.44 -1.39 -9.87
N TYR A 3 11.58 -1.44 -10.90
CA TYR A 3 11.64 -2.46 -11.95
C TYR A 3 12.71 -2.17 -13.02
N ALA A 4 13.35 -1.00 -12.95
CA ALA A 4 14.50 -0.70 -13.80
C ALA A 4 15.65 -1.66 -13.50
N ASN A 5 16.27 -2.17 -14.55
CA ASN A 5 17.37 -3.12 -14.51
C ASN A 5 18.75 -2.45 -14.68
N ASP A 6 18.78 -1.11 -14.68
CA ASP A 6 19.97 -0.27 -14.85
C ASP A 6 20.52 0.27 -13.52
N ARG A 7 19.88 -0.05 -12.39
CA ARG A 7 20.27 0.42 -11.05
C ARG A 7 19.86 -0.57 -9.96
N PRO A 8 20.48 -0.52 -8.76
CA PRO A 8 20.13 -1.44 -7.68
C PRO A 8 18.66 -1.31 -7.28
N TYR A 9 18.01 -2.47 -7.09
CA TYR A 9 16.61 -2.51 -6.67
C TYR A 9 16.39 -1.76 -5.34
N ASP A 10 17.37 -1.85 -4.44
CA ASP A 10 17.47 -1.26 -3.10
C ASP A 10 17.20 0.26 -3.00
N LEU A 11 17.28 1.01 -4.11
CA LEU A 11 16.85 2.42 -4.12
C LEU A 11 15.37 2.60 -3.73
N GLY A 12 14.54 1.55 -3.87
CA GLY A 12 13.15 1.55 -3.43
C GLY A 12 12.91 1.02 -2.01
N HIS A 13 13.96 0.78 -1.22
CA HIS A 13 13.85 0.16 0.10
C HIS A 13 13.13 1.07 1.12
N PRO A 14 12.21 0.55 1.96
CA PRO A 14 11.47 1.33 2.95
C PRO A 14 12.31 2.16 3.93
N ARG A 15 13.57 1.79 4.18
CA ARG A 15 14.47 2.53 5.08
C ARG A 15 14.70 3.98 4.63
N HIS A 16 14.61 4.24 3.33
CA HIS A 16 14.80 5.59 2.80
C HIS A 16 13.62 6.49 3.18
N VAL A 17 12.38 5.98 3.12
CA VAL A 17 11.20 6.74 3.57
C VAL A 17 11.10 6.78 5.11
N ASP A 18 11.59 5.74 5.81
CA ASP A 18 11.69 5.72 7.27
C ASP A 18 12.53 6.90 7.79
N GLN A 19 13.68 7.16 7.17
CA GLN A 19 14.53 8.30 7.52
C GLN A 19 13.80 9.64 7.31
N VAL A 20 13.14 9.83 6.16
CA VAL A 20 12.38 11.05 5.88
C VAL A 20 11.25 11.24 6.89
N ALA A 21 10.55 10.17 7.28
CA ALA A 21 9.50 10.23 8.29
C ALA A 21 10.03 10.59 9.69
N CYS A 22 11.26 10.21 10.03
CA CYS A 22 11.93 10.63 11.26
C CYS A 22 12.29 12.13 11.22
N ASP A 23 12.82 12.60 10.10
CA ASP A 23 13.28 13.99 9.95
C ASP A 23 12.11 14.98 9.86
N PHE A 24 10.96 14.55 9.31
CA PHE A 24 9.77 15.37 9.09
C PHE A 24 8.51 14.69 9.63
N PRO A 25 8.35 14.56 10.97
CA PRO A 25 7.26 13.78 11.56
C PRO A 25 5.85 14.35 11.27
N GLU A 26 5.72 15.65 10.99
CA GLU A 26 4.46 16.31 10.64
C GLU A 26 4.05 16.15 9.16
N LEU A 27 4.98 15.68 8.30
CA LEU A 27 4.73 15.54 6.88
C LEU A 27 3.87 14.30 6.58
N ARG A 28 2.78 14.49 5.81
CA ARG A 28 1.98 13.37 5.29
C ARG A 28 2.71 12.74 4.11
N LEU A 29 3.13 11.49 4.28
CA LEU A 29 3.87 10.73 3.28
C LEU A 29 3.02 9.58 2.77
N VAL A 30 3.06 9.33 1.46
CA VAL A 30 2.55 8.10 0.87
C VAL A 30 3.69 7.37 0.16
N SER A 31 3.99 6.15 0.62
CA SER A 31 4.87 5.25 -0.12
C SER A 31 4.04 4.49 -1.16
N VAL A 32 4.54 4.45 -2.38
CA VAL A 32 3.85 3.76 -3.48
C VAL A 32 4.27 2.28 -3.52
N LEU A 33 3.47 1.39 -4.11
CA LEU A 33 3.79 -0.02 -4.42
C LEU A 33 3.84 -0.98 -3.21
N GLY A 34 3.19 -0.67 -2.09
CA GLY A 34 3.03 -1.59 -0.97
C GLY A 34 4.32 -2.03 -0.28
N GLY A 35 5.46 -1.41 -0.61
CA GLY A 35 6.78 -1.79 -0.13
C GLY A 35 7.39 -3.02 -0.82
N TRP A 36 6.82 -3.55 -1.90
CA TRP A 36 7.36 -4.74 -2.57
C TRP A 36 8.84 -4.58 -2.96
N PRO A 37 9.73 -5.57 -2.75
CA PRO A 37 9.50 -6.86 -2.09
C PRO A 37 9.64 -6.82 -0.55
N TRP A 38 10.03 -5.68 0.02
CA TRP A 38 10.22 -5.44 1.46
C TRP A 38 8.91 -5.19 2.22
N VAL A 39 7.88 -6.00 1.94
CA VAL A 39 6.54 -5.80 2.48
C VAL A 39 6.54 -5.73 4.02
N ASN A 40 7.28 -6.63 4.67
CA ASN A 40 7.37 -6.70 6.13
C ASN A 40 8.01 -5.43 6.75
N GLU A 41 9.02 -4.87 6.09
CA GLU A 41 9.69 -3.64 6.54
C GLU A 41 8.82 -2.41 6.31
N MET A 42 8.04 -2.39 5.23
CA MET A 42 7.04 -1.35 5.00
C MET A 42 5.94 -1.40 6.07
N VAL A 43 5.45 -2.59 6.43
CA VAL A 43 4.51 -2.79 7.55
C VAL A 43 5.09 -2.25 8.86
N ALA A 44 6.36 -2.54 9.16
CA ALA A 44 7.03 -2.01 10.34
C ALA A 44 7.13 -0.47 10.31
N SER A 45 7.49 0.10 9.17
CA SER A 45 7.59 1.56 8.97
C SER A 45 6.23 2.25 9.16
N LEU A 46 5.17 1.69 8.57
CA LEU A 46 3.79 2.19 8.73
C LEU A 46 3.31 2.14 10.18
N ARG A 47 3.77 1.15 10.95
CA ARG A 47 3.44 1.01 12.37
C ARG A 47 4.17 2.03 13.24
N ARG A 48 5.39 2.40 12.87
CA ARG A 48 6.21 3.40 13.59
C ARG A 48 5.72 4.83 13.36
N HIS A 49 5.36 5.17 12.12
CA HIS A 49 5.16 6.57 11.72
C HIS A 49 3.67 6.92 11.56
N PRO A 50 3.11 7.84 12.35
CA PRO A 50 1.68 8.18 12.30
C PRO A 50 1.26 8.81 10.98
N ASN A 51 2.14 9.59 10.34
CA ASN A 51 1.87 10.30 9.10
C ASN A 51 2.37 9.59 7.83
N LEU A 52 2.88 8.36 7.96
CA LEU A 52 3.21 7.50 6.81
C LEU A 52 2.01 6.65 6.41
N TYR A 53 1.70 6.68 5.11
CA TYR A 53 0.68 5.91 4.42
C TYR A 53 1.34 5.10 3.30
N VAL A 54 0.59 4.16 2.74
CA VAL A 54 1.04 3.34 1.60
C VAL A 54 -0.09 3.17 0.59
N ASP A 55 0.25 3.04 -0.69
CA ASP A 55 -0.68 2.56 -1.71
C ASP A 55 -0.32 1.17 -2.26
N THR A 56 -1.23 0.61 -3.04
CA THR A 56 -1.09 -0.71 -3.68
C THR A 56 -0.85 -0.63 -5.19
N ALA A 57 -0.35 0.51 -5.69
CA ALA A 57 -0.12 0.72 -7.11
C ALA A 57 0.81 -0.34 -7.73
N ALA A 58 0.68 -0.53 -9.05
CA ALA A 58 1.34 -1.53 -9.90
C ALA A 58 1.18 -3.00 -9.47
N HIS A 59 0.34 -3.31 -8.49
CA HIS A 59 0.08 -4.68 -8.05
C HIS A 59 -1.39 -5.04 -8.21
N ARG A 60 -1.65 -6.25 -8.75
CA ARG A 60 -3.00 -6.82 -8.76
C ARG A 60 -3.34 -7.35 -7.36
N PRO A 61 -4.45 -6.94 -6.73
CA PRO A 61 -4.81 -7.35 -5.38
C PRO A 61 -5.01 -8.86 -5.21
N ARG A 62 -5.35 -9.61 -6.27
CA ARG A 62 -5.37 -11.09 -6.23
C ARG A 62 -4.06 -11.70 -5.70
N HIS A 63 -2.91 -11.05 -5.92
CA HIS A 63 -1.63 -11.51 -5.39
C HIS A 63 -1.56 -11.36 -3.87
N PHE A 64 -2.18 -10.33 -3.30
CA PHE A 64 -2.16 -10.11 -1.85
C PHE A 64 -2.83 -11.28 -1.11
N GLY A 65 -3.95 -11.78 -1.65
CA GLY A 65 -4.69 -12.92 -1.10
C GLY A 65 -4.07 -14.29 -1.39
N THR A 66 -3.01 -14.36 -2.19
CA THR A 66 -2.36 -15.62 -2.57
C THR A 66 -1.37 -16.03 -1.48
N LYS A 67 -1.56 -17.24 -0.90
CA LYS A 67 -0.64 -17.80 0.10
C LYS A 67 0.75 -18.05 -0.49
N GLY A 68 1.78 -17.64 0.23
CA GLY A 68 3.19 -17.72 -0.18
C GLY A 68 3.64 -16.57 -1.09
N SER A 69 2.82 -15.53 -1.28
CA SER A 69 3.13 -14.40 -2.16
C SER A 69 4.04 -13.36 -1.51
N GLY A 70 4.21 -13.38 -0.18
CA GLY A 70 4.95 -12.38 0.58
C GLY A 70 4.10 -11.20 1.06
N TRP A 71 2.78 -11.20 0.81
CA TRP A 71 1.85 -10.15 1.21
C TRP A 71 1.07 -10.45 2.51
N GLU A 72 1.37 -11.56 3.17
CA GLU A 72 0.60 -12.05 4.33
C GLU A 72 0.58 -11.03 5.46
N GLN A 73 1.72 -10.41 5.78
CA GLN A 73 1.78 -9.36 6.80
C GLN A 73 0.99 -8.12 6.37
N PHE A 74 1.08 -7.74 5.09
CA PHE A 74 0.34 -6.59 4.58
C PHE A 74 -1.18 -6.77 4.74
N LEU A 75 -1.71 -7.94 4.37
CA LEU A 75 -3.15 -8.23 4.57
C LEU A 75 -3.51 -8.34 6.04
N GLN A 76 -2.73 -9.05 6.85
CA GLN A 76 -3.05 -9.23 8.26
C GLN A 76 -3.11 -7.89 9.00
N PHE A 77 -2.07 -7.07 8.87
CA PHE A 77 -1.98 -5.79 9.59
C PHE A 77 -2.89 -4.76 8.93
N GLY A 78 -3.01 -4.78 7.61
CA GLY A 78 -3.93 -3.94 6.86
C GLY A 78 -5.41 -4.20 7.19
N ASN A 79 -5.79 -5.42 7.57
CA ASN A 79 -7.14 -5.75 8.04
C ASN A 79 -7.39 -5.43 9.53
N THR A 80 -6.38 -4.88 10.21
CA THR A 80 -6.39 -4.63 11.65
C THR A 80 -5.77 -3.28 12.00
N LEU A 81 -4.48 -3.27 12.33
CA LEU A 81 -3.74 -2.17 12.91
C LEU A 81 -3.40 -1.04 11.93
N LEU A 82 -3.33 -1.35 10.64
CA LEU A 82 -2.95 -0.44 9.57
C LEU A 82 -4.10 -0.13 8.59
N GLN A 83 -5.33 -0.50 8.96
CA GLN A 83 -6.52 -0.32 8.11
C GLN A 83 -6.78 1.13 7.65
N ASP A 84 -6.26 2.10 8.41
CA ASP A 84 -6.40 3.54 8.15
C ASP A 84 -5.19 4.14 7.39
N LYS A 85 -4.23 3.30 6.97
CA LYS A 85 -2.96 3.73 6.36
C LYS A 85 -2.76 3.24 4.92
N ILE A 86 -3.68 2.44 4.39
CA ILE A 86 -3.56 1.82 3.07
C ILE A 86 -4.57 2.45 2.10
N MET A 87 -4.11 2.86 0.93
CA MET A 87 -4.94 3.42 -0.15
C MET A 87 -4.83 2.55 -1.41
N VAL A 88 -5.88 2.54 -2.22
CA VAL A 88 -5.85 1.79 -3.49
C VAL A 88 -5.24 2.63 -4.61
N GLY A 89 -4.17 2.12 -5.21
CA GLY A 89 -3.63 2.60 -6.47
C GLY A 89 -4.01 1.66 -7.61
N LEU A 90 -5.02 2.01 -8.41
CA LEU A 90 -5.54 1.08 -9.44
C LEU A 90 -4.56 0.81 -10.57
N SER A 91 -3.68 1.75 -10.90
CA SER A 91 -2.68 1.60 -11.98
C SER A 91 -3.31 1.10 -13.29
N TRP A 92 -4.54 1.55 -13.58
CA TRP A 92 -5.41 0.99 -14.62
C TRP A 92 -4.72 0.95 -16.00
N PHE A 93 -3.99 2.00 -16.34
CA PHE A 93 -3.22 2.09 -17.59
C PHE A 93 -2.11 1.02 -17.66
N LEU A 94 -1.40 0.79 -16.56
CA LEU A 94 -0.33 -0.19 -16.49
C LEU A 94 -0.87 -1.63 -16.48
N LEU A 95 -1.99 -1.86 -15.80
CA LEU A 95 -2.58 -3.19 -15.64
C LEU A 95 -3.49 -3.60 -16.81
N GLY A 96 -3.85 -2.65 -17.68
CA GLY A 96 -4.54 -2.92 -18.94
C GLY A 96 -5.96 -3.49 -18.77
N ASP A 97 -6.68 -3.08 -17.72
CA ASP A 97 -7.97 -3.64 -17.35
C ASP A 97 -8.96 -2.53 -16.94
N SER A 98 -10.24 -2.87 -16.88
CA SER A 98 -11.30 -1.94 -16.50
C SER A 98 -11.20 -1.54 -15.03
N PHE A 99 -11.71 -0.35 -14.69
CA PHE A 99 -11.81 0.08 -13.30
C PHE A 99 -12.68 -0.87 -12.48
N GLU A 100 -13.79 -1.33 -13.05
CA GLU A 100 -14.73 -2.26 -12.45
C GLU A 100 -14.04 -3.56 -12.05
N THR A 101 -13.30 -4.18 -12.98
CA THR A 101 -12.59 -5.43 -12.72
C THR A 101 -11.52 -5.24 -11.64
N LEU A 102 -10.75 -4.16 -11.70
CA LEU A 102 -9.71 -3.88 -10.71
C LEU A 102 -10.32 -3.65 -9.31
N ILE A 103 -11.42 -2.91 -9.22
CA ILE A 103 -12.15 -2.67 -7.97
C ILE A 103 -12.74 -3.98 -7.43
N ASP A 104 -13.29 -4.83 -8.28
CA ASP A 104 -13.87 -6.11 -7.87
C ASP A 104 -12.82 -7.08 -7.32
N GLU A 105 -11.57 -7.04 -7.84
CA GLU A 105 -10.49 -7.81 -7.23
C GLU A 105 -10.16 -7.34 -5.80
N TYR A 106 -10.23 -6.03 -5.51
CA TYR A 106 -10.10 -5.53 -4.13
C TYR A 106 -11.27 -5.98 -3.25
N ARG A 107 -12.49 -5.98 -3.80
CA ARG A 107 -13.69 -6.45 -3.08
C ARG A 107 -13.64 -7.94 -2.74
N ALA A 108 -12.97 -8.73 -3.58
CA ALA A 108 -12.77 -10.17 -3.40
C ALA A 108 -11.68 -10.52 -2.37
N LEU A 109 -10.89 -9.55 -1.89
CA LEU A 109 -9.89 -9.81 -0.85
C LEU A 109 -10.54 -10.30 0.46
N PRO A 110 -9.86 -11.16 1.23
CA PRO A 110 -10.33 -11.66 2.53
C PRO A 110 -10.15 -10.61 3.64
N LEU A 111 -10.68 -9.40 3.41
CA LEU A 111 -10.69 -8.26 4.32
C LEU A 111 -12.10 -8.05 4.87
N LYS A 112 -12.20 -7.39 6.03
CA LYS A 112 -13.50 -6.91 6.54
C LYS A 112 -14.06 -5.87 5.57
N ASP A 113 -15.38 -5.83 5.40
CA ASP A 113 -16.00 -4.88 4.47
C ASP A 113 -15.71 -3.41 4.87
N THR A 114 -15.69 -3.12 6.17
CA THR A 114 -15.29 -1.80 6.67
C THR A 114 -13.85 -1.41 6.32
N VAL A 115 -12.94 -2.38 6.18
CA VAL A 115 -11.56 -2.15 5.75
C VAL A 115 -11.50 -1.92 4.24
N LYS A 116 -12.30 -2.65 3.45
CA LYS A 116 -12.39 -2.45 2.00
C LYS A 116 -12.85 -1.03 1.65
N GLU A 117 -13.88 -0.52 2.33
CA GLU A 117 -14.35 0.88 2.16
C GLU A 117 -13.26 1.91 2.51
N LYS A 118 -12.50 1.66 3.59
CA LYS A 118 -11.36 2.51 3.94
C LYS A 118 -10.30 2.55 2.86
N TRP A 119 -9.91 1.39 2.35
CA TRP A 119 -8.86 1.27 1.33
C TRP A 119 -9.28 1.89 -0.01
N LEU A 120 -10.52 1.61 -0.44
CA LEU A 120 -11.06 2.07 -1.72
C LEU A 120 -11.39 3.57 -1.73
N TYR A 121 -11.70 4.17 -0.57
CA TYR A 121 -12.15 5.56 -0.54
C TYR A 121 -11.69 6.35 0.70
N HIS A 122 -12.13 5.98 1.91
CA HIS A 122 -12.04 6.91 3.06
C HIS A 122 -10.61 7.30 3.44
N ASN A 123 -9.64 6.40 3.27
CA ASN A 123 -8.24 6.71 3.57
C ASN A 123 -7.68 7.78 2.62
N ALA A 124 -8.02 7.69 1.32
CA ALA A 124 -7.62 8.68 0.33
C ALA A 124 -8.32 10.03 0.57
N ALA A 125 -9.63 10.03 0.82
CA ALA A 125 -10.38 11.25 1.15
C ALA A 125 -9.76 11.99 2.33
N ARG A 126 -9.49 11.26 3.44
CA ARG A 126 -8.81 11.81 4.62
C ARG A 126 -7.37 12.25 4.34
N PHE A 127 -6.64 11.53 3.48
CA PHE A 127 -5.26 11.89 3.11
C PHE A 127 -5.20 13.21 2.34
N PHE A 128 -6.07 13.36 1.34
CA PHE A 128 -6.14 14.54 0.49
C PHE A 128 -6.98 15.68 1.06
N ARG A 129 -7.67 15.47 2.18
CA ARG A 129 -8.52 16.47 2.86
C ARG A 129 -9.68 16.93 1.97
N VAL A 130 -10.39 15.95 1.42
CA VAL A 130 -11.53 16.13 0.50
C VAL A 130 -12.79 15.43 1.00
N ASP A 131 -12.83 15.10 2.29
CA ASP A 131 -13.98 14.59 3.02
C ASP A 131 -14.99 15.70 3.40
#